data_AF-A0A0V1AP68-F1
#
_entry.id   AF-A0A0V1AP68-F1
#
_cell.length_a   1.000
_cell.length_b   1.000
_cell.length_c   1.000
_cell.angle_alpha   90.00
_cell.angle_beta   90.00
_cell.angle_gamma   90.00
#
_symmetry.space_group_name_H-M   'P 1'
#
loop_
_entity.id
_entity.type
_entity.pdbx_description
1 polymer ?
#
loop_
_entity_poly.entity_id
_entity_poly.type
_entity_poly.pdbx_seq_one_letter_code
_entity_poly.pdbx_strand_id
1 'polypeptide(L)' 'MTLRIASPLIYYNDIPDTQIDSRPNLKKLANGESRLTPPLTVTQDITTATAPSLKVTIYSKGEKSRYGKGCG' A
#
# COMPACT_ATOMS: atom_id res chain seq x y z
N MET A 1 -16.13 19.90 5.54
CA MET A 1 -15.50 19.04 4.50
C MET A 1 -15.08 17.74 5.18
N THR A 2 -15.76 16.64 4.89
CA THR A 2 -15.41 15.33 5.48
C THR A 2 -14.23 14.77 4.70
N LEU A 3 -13.10 14.58 5.39
CA LEU A 3 -11.93 13.92 4.83
C LEU A 3 -12.34 12.50 4.44
N ARG A 4 -12.40 12.20 3.14
CA ARG A 4 -12.72 10.85 2.66
C ARG A 4 -11.58 9.94 3.10
N ILE A 5 -11.89 9.03 4.01
CA ILE A 5 -10.95 8.03 4.50
C ILE A 5 -10.45 7.24 3.28
N ALA A 6 -9.14 7.23 3.06
CA ALA A 6 -8.52 6.27 2.17
C ALA A 6 -8.53 4.90 2.86
N SER A 7 -9.71 4.34 3.10
CA SER A 7 -9.85 2.92 3.40
C SER A 7 -9.58 2.23 2.08
N PRO A 8 -8.41 1.60 1.89
CA PRO A 8 -8.14 0.95 0.62
C PRO A 8 -9.20 -0.12 0.42
N LEU A 9 -9.90 -0.07 -0.71
CA LEU A 9 -10.75 -1.18 -1.13
C LEU A 9 -9.81 -2.31 -1.54
N ILE A 10 -9.76 -3.36 -0.75
CA ILE A 10 -8.93 -4.53 -1.05
C ILE A 10 -9.78 -5.49 -1.88
N TYR A 11 -9.39 -5.66 -3.14
CA TYR A 11 -9.92 -6.69 -4.01
C TYR A 11 -8.85 -7.74 -4.26
N TYR A 12 -9.21 -9.00 -4.06
CA TYR A 12 -8.33 -10.12 -4.39
C TYR A 12 -8.84 -10.77 -5.67
N ASN A 13 -7.94 -11.02 -6.61
CA ASN A 13 -8.12 -12.07 -7.60
C ASN A 13 -7.88 -13.43 -6.91
N ASP A 14 -8.25 -14.54 -7.54
CA ASP A 14 -7.94 -15.90 -7.08
C ASP A 14 -6.41 -16.16 -7.08
N ILE A 15 -5.72 -15.64 -6.06
CA ILE A 15 -4.28 -15.82 -5.84
C ILE A 15 -4.10 -17.20 -5.15
N PRO A 16 -3.27 -18.11 -5.69
CA PRO A 16 -3.06 -19.42 -5.09
C PRO A 16 -2.48 -19.33 -3.67
N ASP A 17 -2.92 -20.21 -2.77
CA ASP A 17 -2.45 -20.27 -1.37
C ASP A 17 -0.92 -20.36 -1.27
N THR A 18 -0.28 -21.09 -2.18
CA THR A 18 1.18 -21.22 -2.23
C THR A 18 1.90 -19.87 -2.44
N GLN A 19 1.28 -18.93 -3.16
CA GLN A 19 1.80 -17.58 -3.35
C GLN A 19 1.52 -16.68 -2.14
N ILE A 20 0.39 -16.88 -1.45
CA ILE A 20 0.07 -16.19 -0.21
C ILE A 20 1.03 -16.63 0.90
N ASP A 21 1.24 -17.93 1.05
CA ASP A 21 2.06 -18.53 2.10
C ASP A 21 3.56 -18.23 1.94
N SER A 22 4.05 -18.10 0.71
CA SER A 22 5.43 -17.69 0.44
C SER A 22 5.72 -16.22 0.76
N ARG A 23 4.68 -15.40 1.03
CA ARG A 23 4.80 -13.95 1.19
C ARG A 23 4.18 -13.50 2.52
N PRO A 24 4.95 -13.42 3.63
CA PRO A 24 4.40 -13.19 4.97
C PRO A 24 3.64 -11.86 5.10
N ASN A 25 4.09 -10.80 4.43
CA ASN A 25 3.39 -9.51 4.43
C ASN A 25 2.06 -9.57 3.65
N LEU A 26 2.00 -10.37 2.57
CA LEU A 26 0.79 -10.56 1.80
C LEU A 26 -0.24 -11.41 2.57
N LYS A 27 0.22 -12.46 3.26
CA LYS A 27 -0.62 -13.28 4.14
C LYS A 27 -1.26 -12.47 5.27
N LYS A 28 -0.48 -11.63 5.95
CA LYS A 28 -1.00 -10.70 6.97
C LYS A 28 -2.02 -9.72 6.40
N LEU A 29 -1.82 -9.26 5.16
CA LEU A 29 -2.77 -8.40 4.48
C LEU A 29 -4.08 -9.14 4.17
N ALA A 30 -4.01 -10.36 3.65
CA ALA A 30 -5.17 -11.21 3.32
C ALA A 30 -6.00 -11.58 4.56
N ASN A 31 -5.34 -11.85 5.70
CA ASN A 31 -6.00 -12.17 6.96
C ASN A 31 -6.60 -10.94 7.67
N GLY A 32 -6.41 -9.73 7.14
CA GLY A 32 -6.86 -8.49 7.79
C GLY A 32 -6.02 -8.09 9.02
N GLU A 33 -4.85 -8.70 9.21
CA GLU A 33 -3.93 -8.42 10.33
C GLU A 33 -3.00 -7.23 10.04
N SER A 34 -2.97 -6.74 8.80
CA SER A 34 -2.12 -5.63 8.39
C SER A 34 -2.75 -4.26 8.69
N ARG A 35 -1.93 -3.33 9.18
CA ARG A 35 -2.35 -1.94 9.38
C ARG A 35 -2.43 -1.23 8.03
N LEU A 36 -3.65 -0.98 7.56
CA LEU A 36 -3.91 -0.34 6.27
C LEU A 36 -3.75 1.18 6.26
N THR A 37 -3.64 1.79 7.44
CA THR A 37 -3.41 3.24 7.55
C THR A 37 -1.92 3.55 7.52
N PRO A 38 -1.40 4.21 6.47
CA PRO A 38 0.01 4.61 6.44
C PRO A 38 0.29 5.63 7.56
N PRO A 39 1.52 5.65 8.12
CA PRO A 39 1.94 6.69 9.07
C PRO A 39 2.09 8.04 8.35
N LEU A 40 2.52 9.09 9.07
CA LEU A 40 2.51 10.50 8.59
C LEU A 40 3.00 10.63 7.14
N THR A 41 4.16 10.08 6.82
CA THR A 41 4.65 9.95 5.44
C THR A 41 5.58 8.73 5.39
N VAL A 42 5.46 7.91 4.35
CA VAL A 42 6.43 6.83 4.04
C VAL A 42 6.88 6.96 2.60
N THR A 43 8.18 6.74 2.38
CA THR A 43 8.78 6.58 1.06
C THR A 43 9.44 5.21 1.02
N GLN A 44 9.21 4.46 -0.06
CA GLN A 44 9.83 3.15 -0.27
C GLN A 44 10.27 3.00 -1.72
N ASP A 45 11.51 2.59 -1.93
CA ASP A 45 12.02 2.27 -3.26
C ASP A 45 11.95 0.77 -3.52
N ILE A 46 11.48 0.40 -4.71
CA ILE A 46 11.41 -0.99 -5.19
C ILE A 46 12.00 -1.09 -6.60
N THR A 47 12.24 -2.32 -7.05
CA THR A 47 12.73 -2.61 -8.40
C THR A 47 12.01 -3.84 -8.95
N THR A 48 11.69 -3.83 -10.24
CA THR A 48 11.07 -5.00 -10.90
C THR A 48 12.07 -6.16 -11.01
N ALA A 49 11.59 -7.39 -10.87
CA ALA A 49 12.44 -8.59 -10.86
C ALA A 49 13.05 -8.92 -12.24
N THR A 50 12.38 -8.55 -13.34
CA THR A 50 12.81 -8.86 -14.71
C THR A 50 13.72 -7.77 -15.27
N ALA A 51 14.69 -8.17 -16.11
CA ALA A 51 15.55 -7.25 -16.85
C ALA A 51 14.91 -6.82 -18.20
N PRO A 52 15.04 -5.54 -18.60
CA PRO A 52 15.66 -4.44 -17.86
C PRO A 52 14.78 -4.02 -16.68
N SER A 53 15.40 -3.80 -15.52
CA SER A 53 14.68 -3.51 -14.30
C SER A 53 14.27 -2.04 -14.20
N LEU A 54 13.09 -1.79 -13.65
CA LEU A 54 12.53 -0.46 -13.44
C LEU A 54 12.57 -0.10 -11.96
N LYS A 55 13.14 1.06 -11.64
CA LYS A 55 13.12 1.63 -10.29
C LYS A 55 11.79 2.35 -10.09
N VAL A 56 11.12 2.06 -8.98
CA VAL A 56 9.84 2.69 -8.62
C VAL A 56 9.94 3.20 -7.19
N THR A 57 9.57 4.46 -6.98
CA THR A 57 9.45 5.06 -5.65
C THR A 57 7.97 5.14 -5.29
N ILE A 58 7.62 4.56 -4.14
CA ILE A 58 6.27 4.52 -3.57
C ILE A 58 6.20 5.58 -2.47
N TYR A 59 5.23 6.48 -2.56
CA TYR A 59 4.91 7.46 -1.53
C TYR A 59 3.55 7.13 -0.91
N SER A 60 3.48 7.11 0.42
CA SER A 60 2.19 7.00 1.13
C SER A 60 2.08 8.06 2.22
N LYS A 61 0.85 8.51 2.46
CA LYS A 61 0.54 9.63 3.34
C LYS A 61 -0.63 9.26 4.26
N GLY A 62 -0.42 9.39 5.56
CA GLY A 62 -1.47 9.22 6.57
C GLY A 62 -2.38 10.45 6.69
N GLU A 63 -3.56 10.25 7.28
CA GLU A 63 -4.62 11.26 7.44
C GLU A 63 -4.13 12.59 8.06
N LYS A 64 -3.25 12.50 9.07
CA LYS A 64 -2.73 13.66 9.81
C LYS A 64 -1.54 14.35 9.14
N SER A 65 -1.15 13.88 7.97
CA SER A 65 -0.02 14.43 7.24
C SER A 65 -0.40 15.75 6.58
N ARG A 66 0.06 16.84 7.18
CA ARG A 66 -0.15 18.20 6.67
C ARG A 66 0.34 18.27 5.22
N TYR A 67 -0.30 19.11 4.41
CA TYR A 67 -0.23 19.21 2.94
C TYR A 67 -1.16 18.27 2.16
N GLY A 68 -2.45 18.56 2.22
CA GLY A 68 -3.16 18.92 1.00
C GLY A 68 -3.49 20.41 1.11
N LYS A 69 -2.82 21.29 0.36
CA LYS A 69 -3.53 22.51 -0.03
C LYS A 69 -4.68 21.97 -0.87
N GLY A 70 -5.90 22.08 -0.38
CA GLY A 70 -7.06 21.88 -1.23
C GLY A 70 -6.89 22.83 -2.40
N CYS A 71 -6.81 22.28 -3.62
CA CYS A 71 -7.15 23.07 -4.79
C CYS A 71 -8.65 23.35 -4.65
N GLY A 72 -8.97 24.52 -4.11
CA GLY A 72 -10.22 25.22 -4.36
C GLY A 72 -10.02 26.18 -5.51
#